data_AF-A0A841KDK4-F1
#
_entry.id   AF-A0A841KDK4-F1
#
_cell.length_a   1.000
_cell.length_b   1.000
_cell.length_c   1.000
_cell.angle_alpha   90.00
_cell.angle_beta   90.00
_cell.angle_gamma   90.00
#
_symmetry.space_group_name_H-M   'P 1'
#
loop_
_entity.id
_entity.type
_entity.pdbx_description
1 polymer ?
#
loop_
_entity_poly.entity_id
_entity_poly.type
_entity_poly.pdbx_seq_one_letter_code
_entity_poly.pdbx_strand_id
1 'polypeptide(L)' 'MKPLGLLAGACLLAGLTGCTAQQLYASGQSWQRNECFKLIDSVQRDQCLAQTWLSYDQYQRELRADYAQRTQLAKP' A
#
# COMPACT_ATOMS: atom_id res chain seq x y z
N MET A 1 -17.86 41.60 8.34
CA MET A 1 -17.66 40.47 7.41
C MET A 1 -17.16 39.30 8.23
N LYS A 2 -17.94 38.20 8.29
CA LYS A 2 -17.76 37.09 9.25
C LYS A 2 -16.61 36.17 8.80
N PRO A 3 -15.62 35.82 9.65
CA PRO A 3 -14.51 34.93 9.31
C PRO A 3 -14.92 33.44 9.33
N LEU A 4 -16.21 33.15 9.10
CA LEU A 4 -16.78 31.81 9.23
C LEU A 4 -16.39 30.89 8.07
N GLY A 5 -16.03 31.45 6.91
CA GLY A 5 -15.64 30.68 5.73
C GLY A 5 -14.26 30.02 5.84
N LEU A 6 -13.34 30.60 6.60
CA LEU A 6 -11.97 30.09 6.73
C LEU A 6 -11.88 28.85 7.65
N LEU A 7 -12.74 28.76 8.66
CA LEU A 7 -12.78 27.60 9.57
C LEU A 7 -13.42 26.37 8.90
N ALA A 8 -14.40 26.56 8.01
CA ALA A 8 -15.06 25.45 7.32
C ALA A 8 -14.14 24.74 6.29
N GLY A 9 -13.23 25.47 5.64
CA GLY A 9 -12.28 24.90 4.69
C GLY A 9 -11.17 24.07 5.36
N ALA A 10 -10.75 24.43 6.57
CA ALA A 10 -9.67 23.74 7.28
C ALA A 10 -10.06 22.34 7.79
N CYS A 11 -11.33 22.12 8.15
CA CYS A 11 -11.81 20.82 8.63
C CYS A 11 -11.85 19.74 7.54
N LEU A 12 -12.02 20.10 6.25
CA LEU A 12 -12.10 19.14 5.15
C LEU A 12 -10.75 18.46 4.84
N LEU A 13 -9.63 19.15 5.10
CA LEU A 13 -8.29 18.61 4.87
C LEU A 13 -7.78 17.74 6.02
N ALA A 14 -8.35 17.89 7.23
CA ALA A 14 -7.97 17.11 8.40
C ALA A 14 -8.42 15.63 8.33
N GLY A 15 -9.35 15.27 7.43
CA GLY A 15 -9.87 13.91 7.29
C GLY A 15 -9.03 12.98 6.41
N LEU A 16 -8.05 13.50 5.67
CA LEU A 16 -7.23 12.71 4.73
C LEU A 16 -6.00 12.06 5.39
N THR A 17 -5.70 12.38 6.64
CA THR A 17 -4.54 11.85 7.38
C THR A 17 -4.74 10.43 7.92
N GLY A 18 -5.90 9.80 7.65
CA GLY A 18 -6.29 8.52 8.25
C GLY A 18 -6.08 7.26 7.41
N CYS A 19 -5.52 7.34 6.20
CA CYS A 19 -5.28 6.13 5.40
C CYS A 19 -4.23 5.27 6.09
N THR A 20 -4.64 4.11 6.62
CA THR A 20 -3.69 3.17 7.24
C THR A 20 -2.76 2.62 6.17
N ALA A 21 -1.54 2.26 6.54
CA ALA A 21 -0.60 1.60 5.63
C ALA A 21 -1.20 0.32 5.02
N GLN A 22 -2.07 -0.37 5.76
CA GLN A 22 -2.83 -1.53 5.27
C GLN A 22 -3.85 -1.15 4.19
N GLN A 23 -4.60 -0.06 4.35
CA GLN A 23 -5.55 0.42 3.34
C GLN A 23 -4.84 0.84 2.06
N LEU A 24 -3.71 1.55 2.18
CA LEU A 24 -2.88 1.93 1.05
C LEU A 24 -2.28 0.69 0.35
N TYR A 25 -1.81 -0.28 1.12
CA TYR A 25 -1.32 -1.54 0.56
C TYR A 25 -2.42 -2.29 -0.20
N ALA A 26 -3.62 -2.39 0.38
CA ALA A 26 -4.75 -3.06 -0.22
C ALA A 26 -5.21 -2.40 -1.54
N SER A 27 -5.19 -1.06 -1.61
CA SER A 27 -5.53 -0.35 -2.85
C SER A 27 -4.49 -0.58 -3.94
N GLY A 28 -3.20 -0.53 -3.62
CA GLY A 28 -2.12 -0.85 -4.56
C GLY A 28 -2.16 -2.30 -5.07
N GLN A 29 -2.41 -3.25 -4.15
CA GLN A 29 -2.64 -4.67 -4.46
C GLN A 29 -3.82 -4.87 -5.43
N SER A 30 -4.93 -4.17 -5.19
CA SER A 30 -6.10 -4.24 -6.08
C SER A 30 -5.79 -3.68 -7.47
N TRP A 31 -5.02 -2.59 -7.54
CA TRP A 31 -4.57 -2.03 -8.81
C TRP A 31 -3.69 -3.01 -9.58
N GLN A 32 -2.69 -3.63 -8.94
CA GLN A 32 -1.85 -4.65 -9.59
C GLN A 32 -2.67 -5.80 -10.17
N ARG A 33 -3.61 -6.36 -9.40
CA ARG A 33 -4.49 -7.44 -9.90
C ARG A 33 -5.30 -6.98 -11.11
N ASN A 34 -5.82 -5.76 -11.07
CA ASN A 34 -6.55 -5.19 -12.20
C ASN A 34 -5.67 -5.06 -13.45
N GLU A 35 -4.41 -4.68 -13.31
CA GLU A 35 -3.46 -4.68 -14.43
C GLU A 35 -3.23 -6.09 -14.98
N CYS A 36 -3.10 -7.11 -14.12
CA CYS A 36 -3.00 -8.50 -14.58
C CYS A 36 -4.23 -8.93 -15.39
N PHE A 37 -5.44 -8.52 -14.99
CA PHE A 37 -6.68 -8.85 -15.73
C PHE A 37 -6.77 -8.22 -17.12
N LYS A 38 -5.95 -7.20 -17.43
CA LYS A 38 -5.86 -6.64 -18.79
C LYS A 38 -5.08 -7.53 -19.75
N LEU A 39 -4.32 -8.50 -19.23
CA LEU A 39 -3.56 -9.44 -20.06
C LEU A 39 -4.51 -10.43 -20.75
N ILE A 40 -4.43 -10.44 -22.09
CA ILE A 40 -5.27 -11.30 -22.95
C ILE A 40 -4.87 -12.76 -22.80
N ASP A 41 -3.56 -13.03 -22.84
CA ASP A 41 -3.01 -14.38 -22.68
C ASP A 41 -3.23 -14.90 -21.26
N SER A 42 -3.87 -16.06 -21.15
CA SER A 42 -4.22 -16.64 -19.85
C SER A 42 -3.00 -17.08 -19.06
N VAL A 43 -1.97 -17.59 -19.72
CA VAL A 43 -0.74 -18.04 -19.04
C VAL A 43 0.00 -16.85 -18.44
N GLN A 44 0.17 -15.76 -19.19
CA GLN A 44 0.77 -14.52 -18.69
C GLN A 44 -0.07 -13.90 -17.57
N ARG A 45 -1.40 -13.92 -17.70
CA ARG A 45 -2.30 -13.43 -16.64
C ARG A 45 -2.12 -14.22 -15.35
N ASP A 46 -2.08 -15.55 -15.43
CA ASP A 46 -1.93 -16.41 -14.25
C ASP A 46 -0.57 -16.22 -13.58
N GLN A 47 0.50 -16.08 -14.38
CA GLN A 47 1.84 -15.74 -13.90
C GLN A 47 1.89 -14.36 -13.22
N CYS A 48 1.20 -13.37 -13.79
CA CYS A 48 1.09 -12.03 -13.19
C CYS A 48 0.35 -12.09 -11.85
N LEU A 49 -0.80 -12.76 -11.81
CA LEU A 49 -1.60 -12.92 -10.59
C LEU A 49 -0.83 -13.65 -9.50
N ALA A 50 0.01 -14.64 -9.86
CA ALA A 50 0.87 -15.36 -8.91
C ALA A 50 1.77 -14.43 -8.07
N GLN A 51 2.16 -13.27 -8.59
CA GLN A 51 3.01 -12.30 -7.89
C GLN A 51 2.22 -11.36 -6.96
N THR A 52 0.89 -11.34 -7.06
CA THR A 52 0.03 -10.44 -6.28
C THR A 52 -0.46 -11.07 -4.95
N TRP A 53 -0.10 -12.31 -4.62
CA TRP A 53 -0.69 -13.01 -3.46
C TRP A 53 -0.08 -12.68 -2.10
N LEU A 54 0.90 -11.78 -2.02
CA LEU A 54 1.51 -11.43 -0.74
C LEU A 54 0.50 -10.72 0.17
N SER A 55 0.20 -11.27 1.35
CA SER A 55 -0.66 -10.59 2.31
C SER A 55 0.06 -9.44 3.00
N TYR A 56 -0.68 -8.45 3.50
CA TYR A 56 -0.08 -7.32 4.23
C TYR A 56 0.74 -7.78 5.45
N ASP A 57 0.27 -8.81 6.16
CA ASP A 57 0.99 -9.37 7.31
C ASP A 57 2.29 -10.08 6.89
N GLN A 58 2.27 -10.78 5.76
CA GLN A 58 3.48 -11.39 5.19
C GLN A 58 4.49 -10.30 4.81
N TYR A 59 4.05 -9.28 4.08
CA TYR A 59 4.86 -8.12 3.71
C TYR A 59 5.51 -7.45 4.94
N GLN A 60 4.74 -7.21 6.01
CA GLN A 60 5.28 -6.62 7.25
C GLN A 60 6.26 -7.55 7.98
N ARG A 61 6.11 -8.87 7.89
CA ARG A 61 7.09 -9.81 8.45
C ARG A 61 8.39 -9.80 7.67
N GLU A 62 8.33 -9.81 6.34
CA GLU A 62 9.49 -9.76 5.46
C GLU A 62 10.29 -8.47 5.65
N LEU A 63 9.61 -7.32 5.71
CA LEU A 63 10.25 -6.04 6.02
C LEU A 63 10.98 -6.09 7.36
N ARG A 64 10.32 -6.56 8.42
CA ARG A 64 10.94 -6.68 9.75
C ARG A 64 12.14 -7.62 9.75
N ALA A 65 12.07 -8.74 9.02
CA ALA A 65 13.16 -9.69 8.87
C ALA A 65 14.35 -9.06 8.11
N ASP A 66 14.10 -8.36 7.01
CA ASP A 66 15.13 -7.63 6.25
C ASP A 66 15.79 -6.55 7.10
N TYR A 67 15.02 -5.76 7.85
CA TYR A 67 15.57 -4.78 8.80
C TYR A 67 16.45 -5.44 9.87
N ALA A 68 16.02 -6.56 10.45
CA ALA A 68 16.80 -7.30 11.43
C ALA A 68 18.11 -7.86 10.83
N GLN A 69 18.07 -8.38 9.61
CA GLN A 69 19.27 -8.88 8.93
C GLN A 69 20.26 -7.75 8.61
N ARG A 70 19.77 -6.62 8.08
CA ARG A 70 20.62 -5.47 7.76
C ARG A 70 21.29 -4.88 8.99
N THR A 71 20.57 -4.82 10.11
CA THR A 71 21.13 -4.33 11.38
C THR A 71 22.16 -5.30 11.97
N GLN A 72 22.02 -6.61 11.76
CA GLN A 72 23.04 -7.60 12.14
C GLN A 72 24.30 -7.50 11.28
N LEU A 73 24.15 -7.30 9.96
CA LEU A 73 25.27 -7.12 9.03
C LEU A 73 26.02 -5.79 9.26
N ALA A 74 25.36 -4.78 9.84
CA ALA A 74 25.95 -3.50 10.19
C ALA A 74 26.65 -3.50 11.56
N LYS A 75 26.64 -4.62 12.30
CA LYS A 75 27.37 -4.76 13.56
C LYS A 75 28.86 -4.99 13.27
N PRO A 76 29.78 -4.19 13.84
CA PRO A 76 31.22 -4.32 13.60
C PRO A 76 31.79 -5.62 14.18
#